data_AF-A0A6A5K003-F1
#
_entry.id   AF-A0A6A5K003-F1
#
_cell.length_a   1.000
_cell.length_b   1.000
_cell.length_c   1.000
_cell.angle_alpha   90.00
_cell.angle_beta   90.00
_cell.angle_gamma   90.00
#
_symmetry.space_group_name_H-M   'P 1'
#
loop_
_entity.id
_entity.type
_entity.pdbx_description
1 polymer ?
#
loop_
_entity_poly.entity_id
_entity_poly.type
_entity_poly.pdbx_seq_one_letter_code
_entity_poly.pdbx_strand_id
1 'polypeptide(L)'
;MDRASQVLAQSLLNNVPRTYAARAEQGDEKAQSQQYLTPNEEKAVVRFLLLMSSLGKPVRIKFVPFLAFSVARQRCAANRPIKP
;
A
#
# COMPACT_ATOMS: atom_id res chain seq x y z
N MET A 1 -10.21 1.78 36.65
CA MET A 1 -10.17 0.85 35.49
C MET A 1 -8.87 1.09 34.75
N ASP A 2 -8.10 0.05 34.52
CA ASP A 2 -6.87 0.14 33.72
C ASP A 2 -7.19 0.32 32.23
N ARG A 3 -6.18 0.74 31.45
CA ARG A 3 -6.32 1.02 30.03
C ARG A 3 -6.71 -0.22 29.21
N ALA A 4 -6.29 -1.42 29.63
CA ALA A 4 -6.63 -2.65 28.93
C ALA A 4 -8.12 -3.00 29.13
N SER A 5 -8.64 -2.79 30.33
CA SER A 5 -10.06 -2.95 30.65
C SER A 5 -10.95 -2.00 29.83
N GLN A 6 -10.52 -0.75 29.62
CA GLN A 6 -11.25 0.19 28.76
C GLN A 6 -11.24 -0.22 27.27
N VAL A 7 -10.10 -0.71 26.77
CA VAL A 7 -9.98 -1.19 25.38
C VAL A 7 -10.85 -2.43 25.15
N LEU A 8 -10.94 -3.33 26.14
CA LEU A 8 -11.82 -4.49 26.06
C LEU A 8 -13.30 -4.09 26.08
N ALA A 9 -13.70 -3.17 26.96
CA ALA A 9 -15.08 -2.66 27.02
C ALA A 9 -15.51 -1.96 25.72
N GLN A 10 -14.63 -1.13 25.12
CA GLN A 10 -14.89 -0.52 23.81
C GLN A 10 -15.03 -1.56 22.70
N SER A 11 -14.25 -2.65 22.75
CA SER A 11 -14.36 -3.73 21.76
C SER A 11 -15.67 -4.51 21.83
N LEU A 12 -16.30 -4.57 23.01
CA LEU A 12 -17.60 -5.21 23.22
C LEU A 12 -18.76 -4.32 22.76
N LEU A 13 -18.64 -2.99 22.89
CA LEU A 13 -19.66 -2.03 22.45
C LEU A 13 -19.78 -1.92 20.93
N ASN A 14 -18.69 -2.19 20.20
CA ASN A 14 -18.66 -1.95 18.76
C ASN A 14 -19.33 -3.04 17.90
N ASN A 15 -19.86 -4.13 18.48
CA ASN A 15 -20.58 -5.21 17.78
C ASN A 15 -19.89 -5.80 16.52
N VAL A 16 -18.62 -5.46 16.25
CA VAL A 16 -17.85 -5.99 15.14
C VAL A 16 -17.27 -7.35 15.58
N PRO A 17 -17.55 -8.44 14.86
CA PRO A 17 -16.93 -9.72 15.12
C PRO A 17 -15.42 -9.56 15.14
N ARG A 18 -14.74 -10.03 16.19
CA ARG A 18 -13.27 -10.00 16.29
C ARG A 18 -12.64 -11.13 15.46
N THR A 19 -13.23 -11.44 14.31
CA THR A 19 -12.81 -12.47 13.38
C THR A 19 -11.79 -11.89 12.41
N TYR A 20 -10.95 -12.76 11.84
CA TYR A 20 -9.99 -12.35 10.82
C TYR A 20 -10.68 -11.71 9.60
N ALA A 21 -11.86 -12.22 9.22
CA ALA A 21 -12.67 -11.71 8.11
C ALA A 21 -13.16 -10.26 8.34
N ALA A 22 -13.76 -9.96 9.50
CA ALA A 22 -14.25 -8.62 9.81
C ALA A 22 -13.11 -7.58 9.89
N ARG A 23 -11.91 -7.99 10.30
CA ARG A 23 -10.73 -7.11 10.27
C ARG A 23 -10.16 -6.89 8.86
N ALA A 24 -10.32 -7.86 7.97
CA ALA A 24 -9.95 -7.70 6.57
C ALA A 24 -10.90 -6.73 5.85
N GLU A 25 -12.20 -6.79 6.16
CA GLU A 25 -13.21 -5.87 5.61
C GLU A 25 -13.06 -4.44 6.14
N GLN A 26 -12.65 -4.24 7.40
CA GLN A 26 -12.32 -2.91 7.95
C GLN A 26 -10.96 -2.38 7.45
N GLY A 27 -10.24 -3.16 6.62
CA GLY A 27 -8.84 -2.95 6.29
C GLY A 27 -8.57 -1.85 5.27
N ASP A 28 -9.57 -1.35 4.54
CA ASP A 28 -9.35 -0.47 3.38
C ASP A 28 -8.56 0.79 3.73
N GLU A 29 -8.97 1.55 4.75
CA GLU A 29 -8.27 2.79 5.13
C GLU A 29 -6.84 2.51 5.61
N LYS A 30 -6.65 1.44 6.38
CA LYS A 30 -5.34 1.04 6.90
C LYS A 30 -4.45 0.52 5.76
N ALA A 31 -5.01 -0.22 4.82
CA ALA A 31 -4.31 -0.74 3.65
C ALA A 31 -3.84 0.40 2.74
N GLN A 32 -4.69 1.39 2.48
CA GLN A 32 -4.32 2.59 1.70
C GLN A 32 -3.18 3.37 2.37
N SER A 33 -3.21 3.53 3.69
CA SER A 33 -2.12 4.21 4.43
C SER A 33 -0.80 3.43 4.45
N GLN A 34 -0.84 2.13 4.19
CA GLN A 34 0.32 1.23 4.20
C GLN A 34 0.81 0.88 2.80
N GLN A 35 0.24 1.47 1.74
CA GLN A 35 0.72 1.24 0.38
C GLN A 35 2.15 1.77 0.21
N TYR A 36 2.98 0.93 -0.41
CA TYR A 36 4.37 1.28 -0.69
C TYR A 36 4.48 2.28 -1.84
N LEU A 37 3.67 2.07 -2.88
CA LEU A 37 3.53 2.99 -4.01
C LEU A 37 2.28 3.85 -3.82
N THR A 38 2.27 5.04 -4.40
CA THR A 38 1.02 5.81 -4.46
C THR A 38 0.11 5.23 -5.53
N PRO A 39 -1.23 5.38 -5.44
CA PRO A 39 -2.15 4.87 -6.46
C PRO A 39 -1.80 5.33 -7.90
N ASN A 40 -1.26 6.54 -8.05
CA ASN A 40 -0.81 7.07 -9.33
C ASN A 40 0.42 6.33 -9.87
N GLU A 41 1.38 6.01 -9.00
CA GLU A 41 2.58 5.27 -9.36
C GLU A 41 2.27 3.81 -9.67
N GLU A 42 1.40 3.16 -8.89
CA GLU A 42 0.93 1.80 -9.18
C GLU A 42 0.30 1.74 -10.57
N LYS A 43 -0.57 2.70 -10.88
CA LYS A 43 -1.19 2.82 -12.21
C LYS A 43 -0.16 3.00 -13.32
N ALA A 44 0.91 3.76 -13.09
CA ALA A 44 2.00 3.92 -14.04
C ALA A 44 2.79 2.63 -14.26
N VAL A 45 3.12 1.90 -13.18
CA VAL A 45 3.80 0.60 -13.25
C VAL A 45 2.95 -0.42 -14.01
N VAL A 46 1.65 -0.49 -13.74
CA VAL A 46 0.72 -1.38 -14.46
C VAL A 46 0.69 -1.06 -15.96
N ARG A 47 0.57 0.22 -16.33
CA ARG A 47 0.63 0.65 -17.73
C ARG A 47 1.94 0.25 -18.41
N PHE A 48 3.05 0.40 -17.72
CA PHE A 48 4.36 -0.02 -18.23
C PHE A 48 4.44 -1.53 -18.45
N LEU A 49 3.98 -2.34 -17.48
CA LEU A 49 3.97 -3.81 -17.61
C LEU A 49 3.08 -4.29 -18.76
N LEU A 50 1.91 -3.66 -18.94
CA LEU A 50 1.00 -3.92 -20.06
C LEU A 50 1.65 -3.56 -21.40
N LEU A 51 2.28 -2.39 -21.48
CA LEU A 51 3.01 -1.95 -22.67
C LEU A 51 4.11 -2.94 -23.04
N MET A 52 4.94 -3.33 -22.07
CA MET A 52 6.02 -4.31 -22.27
C MET A 52 5.50 -5.67 -22.75
N SER A 53 4.34 -6.09 -22.24
CA SER A 53 3.68 -7.32 -22.69
C SER A 53 3.17 -7.20 -24.13
N SER A 54 2.57 -6.07 -24.50
CA SER A 54 2.12 -5.81 -25.88
C SER A 54 3.28 -5.76 -26.89
N LEU A 55 4.47 -5.34 -26.45
CA LEU A 55 5.70 -5.34 -27.24
C LEU A 55 6.35 -6.73 -27.34
N GLY A 56 5.73 -7.78 -26.81
CA GLY A 56 6.24 -9.15 -26.81
C GLY A 56 7.40 -9.38 -25.83
N LYS A 57 7.62 -8.45 -24.89
CA LYS A 57 8.70 -8.52 -23.89
C LYS A 57 8.12 -8.45 -22.47
N PRO A 58 7.36 -9.46 -22.02
CA PRO A 58 6.76 -9.44 -20.70
C PRO A 58 7.84 -9.35 -19.61
N VAL A 59 7.64 -8.43 -18.67
CA VAL A 59 8.54 -8.26 -17.53
C VAL A 59 8.33 -9.39 -16.54
N ARG A 60 9.40 -10.09 -16.16
CA ARG A 60 9.33 -11.18 -15.19
C ARG A 60 8.97 -10.63 -13.81
N ILE A 61 8.14 -11.36 -13.06
CA ILE A 61 7.65 -10.94 -11.75
C ILE A 61 8.75 -10.57 -10.75
N LYS A 62 9.92 -11.23 -10.83
CA LYS A 62 11.10 -10.92 -10.02
C LYS A 62 11.62 -9.48 -10.14
N PHE A 63 11.28 -8.78 -11.23
CA PHE A 63 11.69 -7.40 -11.45
C PHE A 63 10.67 -6.37 -10.96
N VAL A 64 9.44 -6.79 -10.64
CA VAL A 64 8.39 -5.89 -10.13
C VAL A 64 8.79 -5.21 -8.81
N PRO A 65 9.38 -5.93 -7.81
CA PRO A 65 9.87 -5.27 -6.60
C PRO A 65 10.96 -4.23 -6.88
N PHE A 66 11.86 -4.52 -7.81
CA PHE A 66 12.94 -3.58 -8.20
C PHE A 66 12.39 -2.33 -8.91
N LEU A 67 11.37 -2.50 -9.76
CA LEU A 67 10.67 -1.38 -10.39
C LEU A 67 9.95 -0.51 -9.36
N ALA A 68 9.22 -1.12 -8.43
CA ALA A 68 8.56 -0.41 -7.33
C ALA A 68 9.57 0.36 -6.47
N PHE A 69 10.69 -0.27 -6.11
CA PHE A 69 11.78 0.39 -5.39
C PHE A 69 12.36 1.58 -6.17
N SER A 70 12.57 1.42 -7.48
CA SER A 70 13.11 2.49 -8.33
C SER A 70 12.18 3.70 -8.39
N VAL A 71 10.87 3.48 -8.52
CA VAL A 71 9.85 4.54 -8.52
C VAL A 71 9.79 5.24 -7.15
N ALA A 72 9.71 4.47 -6.06
CA ALA A 72 9.71 5.02 -4.70
C ALA A 72 10.98 5.84 -4.42
N ARG A 73 12.15 5.38 -4.88
CA ARG A 73 13.41 6.10 -4.75
C ARG A 73 13.42 7.42 -5.53
N GLN A 74 12.83 7.47 -6.72
CA GLN A 74 12.75 8.70 -7.51
C GLN A 74 11.83 9.75 -6.86
N ARG A 75 10.77 9.32 -6.15
CA ARG A 75 9.92 10.22 -5.35
C ARG A 75 10.74 11.00 -4.31
N CYS A 76 11.70 10.35 -3.65
CA CYS A 76 12.60 11.00 -2.69
C CYS A 76 13.51 12.06 -3.32
N ALA A 77 13.85 11.92 -4.60
CA ALA A 77 14.62 12.93 -5.33
C ALA A 77 13.75 14.13 -5.71
N ALA A 78 12.49 13.92 -6.12
CA ALA A 78 11.56 14.99 -6.45
C ALA A 78 11.16 15.85 -5.22
N ASN A 79 11.06 15.23 -4.05
CA ASN A 79 10.72 15.93 -2.80
C ASN A 79 11.92 16.62 -2.13
N ARG A 80 13.12 16.56 -2.72
CA ARG A 80 14.25 17.31 -2.16
C ARG A 80 14.08 18.80 -2.50
N PRO A 81 14.17 19.70 -1.52
CA PRO A 81 14.28 21.11 -1.82
C PRO A 81 15.52 21.32 -2.69
N ILE A 82 15.33 21.91 -3.86
CA ILE A 82 16.42 22.39 -4.70
C ILE A 82 17.11 23.46 -3.84
N LYS A 83 18.32 23.14 -3.36
CA LYS A 83 19.11 24.15 -2.63
C LYS A 83 19.40 25.30 -3.62
N PRO A 84 19.24 26.56 -3.19
CA PRO A 84 19.61 27.72 -3.98
C PRO A 84 21.13 27.77 -4.22
#